data_AF-A0AAE1FFH8-F1
#
_entry.id   AF-A0AAE1FFH8-F1
#
_cell.length_a   1.000
_cell.length_b   1.000
_cell.length_c   1.000
_cell.angle_alpha   90.00
_cell.angle_beta   90.00
_cell.angle_gamma   90.00
#
_symmetry.space_group_name_H-M   'P 1'
#
loop_
_entity.id
_entity.type
_entity.pdbx_description
1 polymer ?
#
loop_
_entity_poly.entity_id
_entity_poly.type
_entity_poly.pdbx_seq_one_letter_code
_entity_poly.pdbx_strand_id
1 'polypeptide(L)'
;MNQHLVARDFEELLTMYGLSNHATFPTHTSGSSLDPVITDLPDGIISCRPLGMVGSSDHSAVLTTINTTADNDEATARRRYGSEMRFLTPDSFPDPPPLYPLILPDPILNPLAVY
;
A
#
# COMPACT_ATOMS: atom_id res chain seq x y z
N MET A 1 1.99 12.96 -15.18
CA MET A 1 1.62 13.51 -13.86
C MET A 1 2.71 14.46 -13.41
N ASN A 2 2.40 15.66 -12.93
CA ASN A 2 3.41 16.60 -12.46
C ASN A 2 3.79 16.26 -11.01
N GLN A 3 4.94 15.62 -10.83
CA GLN A 3 5.38 15.09 -9.53
C GLN A 3 5.51 16.18 -8.46
N HIS A 4 5.83 17.42 -8.85
CA HIS A 4 5.93 18.54 -7.91
C HIS A 4 4.57 18.98 -7.36
N LEU A 5 3.52 18.94 -8.19
CA LEU A 5 2.16 19.25 -7.73
C LEU A 5 1.67 18.16 -6.78
N VAL A 6 1.90 16.89 -7.13
CA VAL A 6 1.52 15.75 -6.30
C VAL A 6 2.21 15.78 -4.94
N ALA A 7 3.52 16.04 -4.91
CA ALA A 7 4.27 16.14 -3.66
C ALA A 7 3.75 17.28 -2.77
N ARG A 8 3.49 18.46 -3.36
CA ARG A 8 2.96 19.59 -2.61
C ARG A 8 1.56 19.30 -2.05
N ASP A 9 0.65 18.82 -2.89
CA ASP A 9 -0.72 18.54 -2.47
C ASP A 9 -0.75 17.42 -1.40
N PHE A 10 0.19 16.47 -1.46
CA PHE A 10 0.37 15.44 -0.42
C PHE A 10 0.82 16.04 0.92
N GLU A 11 1.83 16.92 0.93
CA GLU A 11 2.30 17.60 2.14
C GLU A 11 1.22 18.53 2.75
N GLU A 12 0.44 19.19 1.89
CA GLU A 12 -0.70 20.00 2.32
C GLU A 12 -1.76 19.15 3.02
N LEU A 13 -2.07 17.96 2.51
CA LEU A 13 -3.01 17.03 3.15
C LEU A 13 -2.46 16.52 4.50
N LEU A 14 -1.19 16.15 4.57
CA LEU A 14 -0.56 15.74 5.83
C LEU A 14 -0.66 16.85 6.89
N THR A 15 -0.33 18.08 6.49
CA THR A 15 -0.41 19.25 7.37
C THR A 15 -1.85 19.51 7.82
N MET A 16 -2.82 19.46 6.90
CA MET A 16 -4.24 19.73 7.19
C MET A 16 -4.82 18.77 8.24
N TYR A 17 -4.41 17.51 8.21
CA TYR A 17 -4.91 16.48 9.11
C TYR A 17 -4.00 16.19 10.31
N GLY A 18 -2.88 16.92 10.44
CA GLY A 18 -1.92 16.70 11.52
C GLY A 18 -1.28 15.30 11.48
N LEU A 19 -1.01 14.81 10.27
CA LEU A 19 -0.44 13.49 10.01
C LEU A 19 1.03 13.60 9.61
N SER A 20 1.80 12.56 9.89
CA SER A 20 3.20 12.44 9.48
C SER A 20 3.39 11.21 8.60
N ASN A 21 4.16 11.35 7.51
CA ASN A 21 4.67 10.22 6.74
C ASN A 21 6.00 9.72 7.33
N HIS A 22 6.06 8.43 7.63
CA HIS A 22 7.20 7.77 8.29
C HIS A 22 8.09 6.99 7.32
N ALA A 23 7.61 6.74 6.09
CA ALA A 23 8.41 6.12 5.04
C ALA A 23 9.20 7.19 4.27
N THR A 24 10.43 7.48 4.73
CA THR A 24 11.31 8.52 4.19
C THR A 24 12.41 7.99 3.26
N PHE A 25 12.28 6.74 2.81
CA PHE A 25 13.25 6.05 1.94
C PHE A 25 12.58 5.62 0.62
N PRO A 26 13.38 5.37 -0.44
CA PRO A 26 12.87 4.81 -1.69
C PRO A 26 12.20 3.46 -1.46
N THR A 27 10.98 3.32 -1.97
CA THR A 27 10.23 2.06 -1.90
C THR A 27 10.16 1.36 -3.24
N HIS A 28 10.50 2.04 -4.33
CA HIS A 28 10.52 1.50 -5.68
C HIS A 28 11.94 1.49 -6.28
N THR A 29 12.24 0.53 -7.15
CA THR A 29 13.56 0.36 -7.80
C THR A 29 14.06 1.57 -8.59
N SER A 30 13.16 2.43 -9.06
CA SER A 30 13.51 3.70 -9.73
C SER A 30 14.03 4.79 -8.76
N GLY A 31 14.02 4.53 -7.45
CA GLY A 31 14.39 5.49 -6.41
C GLY A 31 13.23 6.34 -5.89
N SER A 32 11.99 6.12 -6.36
CA SER A 32 10.81 6.83 -5.85
C SER A 32 10.28 6.23 -4.55
N SER A 33 9.63 7.06 -3.73
CA SER A 33 8.88 6.64 -2.55
C SER A 33 7.39 6.88 -2.82
N LEU A 34 6.66 5.81 -3.13
CA LEU A 34 5.25 5.85 -3.51
C LEU A 34 4.35 5.09 -2.51
N ASP A 35 4.95 4.52 -1.47
CA ASP A 35 4.28 3.70 -0.47
C ASP A 35 4.38 4.40 0.91
N PRO A 36 3.52 5.41 1.17
CA PRO A 36 3.59 6.20 2.39
C PRO A 36 3.11 5.40 3.61
N VAL A 37 3.71 5.69 4.78
CA VAL A 37 3.24 5.18 6.08
C VAL A 37 2.78 6.38 6.89
N ILE A 38 1.47 6.59 6.97
CA ILE A 38 0.87 7.83 7.50
C ILE A 38 0.21 7.56 8.85
N THR A 39 0.60 8.30 9.89
CA THR A 39 -0.05 8.21 11.22
C THR A 39 -0.10 9.57 11.92
N ASP A 40 -0.94 9.69 12.94
CA ASP A 40 -1.00 10.82 13.89
C ASP A 40 -0.21 10.53 15.20
N LEU A 41 0.63 9.50 15.19
CA LEU A 41 1.41 9.10 16.36
C LEU A 41 2.60 10.04 16.56
N PRO A 42 3.00 10.34 17.81
CA PRO A 42 4.16 11.17 18.08
C PRO A 42 5.46 10.49 17.66
N ASP A 43 6.45 11.33 17.36
CA ASP A 43 7.78 10.90 16.96
C ASP A 43 8.41 9.97 18.02
N GLY A 44 9.11 8.93 17.56
CA GLY A 44 9.76 7.94 18.43
C GLY A 44 8.87 6.76 18.86
N ILE A 45 7.55 6.84 18.66
CA ILE A 45 6.66 5.67 18.83
C ILE A 45 6.71 4.76 17.61
N ILE A 46 6.87 5.33 16.42
CA ILE A 46 6.87 4.62 15.15
C ILE A 46 8.26 4.64 14.52
N SER A 47 8.63 3.53 13.90
CA SER A 47 9.83 3.44 13.07
C SER A 47 9.55 2.59 11.83
N CYS A 48 10.12 3.01 10.70
CA CYS A 48 9.98 2.32 9.42
C CYS A 48 11.36 1.95 8.88
N ARG A 49 11.47 0.77 8.26
CA ARG A 49 12.67 0.37 7.51
C ARG A 49 12.30 -0.49 6.30
N PRO A 50 13.08 -0.43 5.21
CA PRO A 50 12.90 -1.33 4.08
C PRO A 50 13.31 -2.76 4.47
N LEU A 51 12.56 -3.75 3.99
CA LEU A 51 12.92 -5.18 4.07
C LEU A 51 13.56 -5.69 2.77
N GLY A 52 13.60 -4.87 1.72
CA GLY A 52 14.03 -5.27 0.38
C GLY A 52 12.87 -5.72 -0.50
N MET A 53 13.20 -6.09 -1.74
CA MET A 53 12.23 -6.50 -2.75
C MET A 53 11.51 -7.79 -2.34
N VAL A 54 10.21 -7.84 -2.62
CA VAL A 54 9.39 -9.02 -2.38
C VAL A 54 9.24 -9.80 -3.69
N GLY A 55 9.97 -10.91 -3.80
CA GLY A 55 9.94 -11.77 -4.98
C GLY A 55 10.38 -11.03 -6.25
N SER A 56 9.48 -10.95 -7.24
CA SER A 56 9.71 -10.25 -8.51
C SER A 56 9.15 -8.82 -8.53
N SER A 57 8.68 -8.29 -7.40
CA SER A 57 8.18 -6.91 -7.33
C SER A 57 9.32 -5.91 -7.44
N ASP A 58 9.05 -4.80 -8.13
CA ASP A 58 9.85 -3.59 -8.18
C ASP A 58 9.63 -2.66 -6.97
N HIS A 59 8.78 -3.07 -6.01
CA HIS A 59 8.61 -2.43 -4.71
C HIS A 59 9.29 -3.23 -3.58
N SER A 60 9.84 -2.48 -2.62
CA SER A 60 10.35 -3.01 -1.35
C SER A 60 9.23 -3.09 -0.32
N ALA A 61 9.20 -4.17 0.45
CA ALA A 61 8.37 -4.22 1.64
C ALA A 61 8.85 -3.20 2.68
N VAL A 62 7.91 -2.59 3.39
CA VAL A 62 8.16 -1.67 4.51
C VAL A 62 7.79 -2.36 5.82
N LEU A 63 8.76 -2.53 6.71
CA LEU A 63 8.47 -2.94 8.08
C LEU A 63 8.23 -1.72 8.95
N THR A 64 7.03 -1.64 9.53
CA THR A 64 6.64 -0.62 10.49
C THR A 64 6.59 -1.24 11.88
N THR A 65 7.32 -0.67 12.83
CA THR A 65 7.30 -1.06 14.25
C THR A 65 6.65 0.06 15.06
N ILE A 66 5.66 -0.28 15.88
CA ILE A 66 4.93 0.65 16.74
C ILE A 66 5.19 0.26 18.20
N ASN A 67 5.79 1.17 18.97
CA ASN A 67 6.13 0.98 20.37
C ASN A 67 4.98 1.43 21.27
N THR A 68 4.15 0.50 21.70
CA THR A 68 3.05 0.76 22.64
C THR A 68 3.53 0.55 24.08
N THR A 69 4.42 1.40 24.60
CA THR A 69 4.71 1.37 26.05
C THR A 69 3.46 1.78 26.83
N ALA A 70 3.23 1.10 27.95
CA ALA A 70 1.97 1.04 28.71
C ALA A 70 1.54 2.31 29.47
N ASP A 71 2.03 3.49 29.10
CA ASP A 71 1.53 4.78 29.64
C ASP A 71 0.32 5.33 28.84
N ASN A 72 -0.26 4.47 28.01
CA ASN A 72 -1.27 4.80 27.02
C ASN A 72 -2.71 4.46 27.46
N ASP A 73 -2.92 3.97 28.68
CA ASP A 73 -4.24 3.47 29.09
C ASP A 73 -5.32 4.56 29.15
N GLU A 74 -4.98 5.83 29.43
CA GLU A 74 -5.99 6.89 29.49
C GLU A 74 -6.27 7.58 28.13
N ALA A 75 -5.24 7.73 27.28
CA ALA A 75 -5.39 8.36 25.96
C ALA A 75 -5.96 7.38 24.91
N THR A 76 -5.61 6.09 25.01
CA THR A 76 -6.08 5.06 24.07
C THR A 76 -7.52 4.64 24.35
N ALA A 77 -7.97 4.67 25.61
CA ALA A 77 -9.35 4.37 25.97
C ALA A 77 -10.36 5.37 25.36
N ARG A 78 -9.98 6.64 25.21
CA ARG A 78 -10.84 7.67 24.58
C ARG A 78 -10.91 7.55 23.04
N ARG A 79 -9.91 6.96 22.38
CA ARG A 79 -9.88 6.79 20.91
C ARG A 79 -10.52 5.50 20.40
N ARG A 80 -10.70 4.49 21.26
CA ARG A 80 -11.31 3.19 20.89
C ARG A 80 -12.80 3.23 20.55
N TYR A 81 -13.48 4.37 20.70
CA TYR A 81 -14.91 4.48 20.36
C TYR A 81 -15.18 4.80 18.88
N GLY A 82 -14.16 4.94 18.02
CA GLY A 82 -14.37 5.35 16.62
C GLY A 82 -13.47 4.76 15.54
N SER A 83 -12.46 3.94 15.86
CA SER A 83 -11.57 3.35 14.85
C SER A 83 -11.22 1.91 15.20
N GLU A 84 -11.95 0.97 14.58
CA GLU A 84 -11.58 -0.43 14.53
C GLU A 84 -10.39 -0.58 13.58
N MET A 85 -9.19 -0.75 14.11
CA MET A 85 -7.99 -1.06 13.32
C MET A 85 -8.11 -2.52 12.85
N ARG A 86 -8.76 -2.74 11.71
CA ARG A 86 -8.81 -4.06 11.07
C ARG A 86 -7.50 -4.31 10.34
N PHE A 87 -6.64 -5.11 10.93
CA PHE A 87 -5.58 -5.76 10.17
C PHE A 87 -6.25 -6.69 9.15
N LEU A 88 -6.01 -6.45 7.86
CA LEU A 88 -6.41 -7.38 6.81
C LEU A 88 -5.62 -8.68 7.05
N THR A 89 -6.30 -9.71 7.54
CA THR A 89 -5.73 -11.06 7.62
C THR A 89 -5.53 -11.57 6.19
N PRO A 90 -4.58 -12.49 5.94
CA PRO A 90 -4.37 -13.08 4.60
C PRO A 90 -5.66 -13.64 3.97
N ASP A 91 -6.63 -14.04 4.80
CA ASP A 91 -7.93 -14.58 4.40
C ASP A 91 -8.94 -13.53 3.92
N SER A 92 -8.56 -12.24 3.91
CA SER A 92 -9.43 -11.13 3.47
C SER A 92 -9.31 -10.79 1.98
N PHE A 93 -8.45 -11.50 1.24
CA PHE A 93 -8.46 -11.45 -0.21
C PHE A 93 -9.56 -12.38 -0.75
N PRO A 94 -10.53 -11.88 -1.54
CA PRO A 94 -11.46 -12.76 -2.23
C PRO A 94 -10.66 -13.67 -3.16
N ASP A 95 -11.02 -14.97 -3.18
CA ASP A 95 -10.43 -15.93 -4.12
C ASP A 95 -10.46 -15.33 -5.54
N PRO A 96 -9.36 -15.46 -6.32
CA PRO A 96 -9.38 -15.01 -7.70
C PRO A 96 -10.54 -15.72 -8.42
N PRO A 97 -11.31 -15.01 -9.27
CA PRO A 97 -12.38 -15.64 -10.01
C PRO A 97 -11.81 -16.81 -10.82
N PRO A 98 -12.55 -17.93 -10.96
CA PRO A 98 -12.07 -19.06 -11.74
C PRO A 98 -11.69 -18.57 -13.13
N LEU A 99 -10.49 -18.94 -13.60
CA LEU A 99 -10.07 -18.66 -14.96
C LEU A 99 -11.10 -19.30 -15.89
N TYR A 100 -11.88 -18.47 -16.57
CA TYR A 100 -12.77 -18.93 -17.64
C TYR A 100 -11.91 -19.72 -18.65
N PRO A 101 -12.34 -20.91 -19.10
CA PRO A 101 -11.61 -21.62 -20.13
C PRO A 101 -11.48 -20.70 -21.34
N LEU A 102 -10.25 -20.48 -21.80
CA LEU A 102 -9.98 -19.86 -23.09
C LEU A 102 -10.66 -20.73 -24.16
N ILE A 103 -11.84 -20.33 -24.59
CA ILE A 103 -12.46 -20.86 -25.79
C ILE A 103 -11.56 -20.39 -26.93
N LEU A 104 -10.69 -21.28 -27.39
CA LEU A 104 -10.03 -21.15 -28.69
C LEU A 104 -11.14 -20.96 -29.73
N PRO A 105 -11.12 -19.88 -30.54
CA PRO A 105 -12.05 -19.78 -31.64
C PRO A 105 -11.76 -20.92 -32.62
N ASP A 106 -12.81 -21.64 -33.03
CA ASP A 106 -12.74 -22.65 -34.08
C ASP A 106 -12.02 -22.10 -35.32
N PRO A 107 -11.22 -22.91 -36.03
CA PRO A 107 -10.58 -22.49 -37.26
C PRO A 107 -11.66 -22.16 -38.28
N ILE A 108 -11.83 -20.86 -38.57
CA ILE A 108 -12.65 -20.39 -39.68
C ILE A 108 -12.15 -21.07 -40.95
N LEU A 109 -13.01 -21.90 -41.54
CA LEU A 109 -12.97 -22.32 -42.93
C LEU A 109 -12.57 -21.12 -43.78
N ASN A 110 -11.38 -21.18 -44.39
CA ASN A 110 -10.95 -20.24 -45.42
C ASN A 110 -11.36 -20.85 -46.78
N PRO A 111 -12.42 -20.39 -47.47
CA PRO A 111 -12.71 -20.83 -48.82
C PRO A 111 -12.17 -19.79 -49.81
N LEU A 112 -10.88 -19.49 -49.77
CA LEU A 112 -10.21 -18.70 -50.82
C LEU A 112 -8.79 -19.25 -51.06
N ALA A 113 -8.75 -20.39 -51.74
CA ALA A 113 -7.60 -20.83 -52.52
C ALA A 113 -8.12 -21.28 -53.90
N VAL A 114 -8.42 -20.28 -54.74
CA VAL A 114 -8.45 -20.43 -56.20
C VAL A 114 -7.37 -19.48 -56.70
N TYR A 115 -6.23 -20.03 -57.09
CA TYR A 115 -5.40 -19.73 -58.27
C TYR A 115 -4.03 -20.41 -58.10
#